data_AF-A0A271M5Q8-F1
#
_entry.id   AF-A0A271M5Q8-F1
#
_cell.length_a   1.000
_cell.length_b   1.000
_cell.length_c   1.000
_cell.angle_alpha   90.00
_cell.angle_beta   90.00
_cell.angle_gamma   90.00
#
_symmetry.space_group_name_H-M   'P 1'
#
loop_
_entity.id
_entity.type
_entity.pdbx_description
1 polymer ?
#
loop_
_entity_poly.entity_id
_entity_poly.type
_entity_poly.pdbx_seq_one_letter_code
_entity_poly.pdbx_strand_id
1 'polypeptide(L)'
;MPVSVADLKVPDECILNQEEVIVAAANYFEQMGWQVEHALSPTEPDVVAKKDHWTVVVKAKGSKSKKQKADVVFDNSQLRTHVADQMEKLMRFQQTATAPTIFIMANPNVYRIKSITNQVSLSLDKLDIVRMWINPNEKPDFDIPKHLYAIAEQVDL
;
A
#
# COMPACT_ATOMS: atom_id res chain seq x y z
N MET A 1 10.13 -19.80 -0.04
CA MET A 1 10.95 -19.48 -1.23
C MET A 1 10.03 -18.91 -2.29
N PRO A 2 10.51 -18.00 -3.15
CA PRO A 2 9.75 -17.54 -4.30
C PRO A 2 9.13 -18.69 -5.11
N VAL A 3 8.00 -18.41 -5.74
CA VAL A 3 7.22 -19.38 -6.51
C VAL A 3 6.99 -18.88 -7.92
N SER A 4 6.96 -19.79 -8.88
CA SER A 4 6.52 -19.47 -10.23
C SER A 4 5.03 -19.13 -10.21
N VAL A 5 4.63 -18.13 -11.00
CA VAL A 5 3.22 -17.75 -11.17
C VAL A 5 2.41 -18.91 -11.76
N ALA A 6 3.02 -19.71 -12.64
CA ALA A 6 2.37 -20.87 -13.25
C ALA A 6 2.06 -22.00 -12.26
N ASP A 7 2.78 -22.05 -11.13
CA ASP A 7 2.59 -23.07 -10.09
C ASP A 7 1.51 -22.66 -9.06
N LEU A 8 0.99 -21.43 -9.16
CA LEU A 8 -0.07 -20.96 -8.29
C LEU A 8 -1.43 -21.53 -8.70
N LYS A 9 -2.24 -21.93 -7.72
CA LYS A 9 -3.64 -22.33 -7.94
C LYS A 9 -4.46 -21.23 -8.62
N VAL A 10 -4.16 -19.98 -8.30
CA VAL A 10 -4.71 -18.79 -8.94
C VAL A 10 -3.50 -17.91 -9.29
N PRO A 11 -3.18 -17.72 -10.58
CA PRO A 11 -2.09 -16.84 -11.01
C PRO A 11 -2.28 -15.41 -10.49
N ASP A 12 -1.17 -14.74 -10.16
CA ASP A 12 -1.21 -13.32 -9.81
C ASP A 12 -1.40 -12.47 -11.08
N GLU A 13 -2.51 -11.73 -11.15
CA GLU A 13 -2.86 -10.89 -12.30
C GLU A 13 -2.09 -9.56 -12.33
N CYS A 14 -1.61 -9.10 -11.17
CA CYS A 14 -0.86 -7.86 -11.01
C CYS A 14 0.50 -8.13 -10.34
N ILE A 15 1.57 -8.15 -11.13
CA ILE A 15 2.91 -8.45 -10.64
C ILE A 15 3.77 -7.18 -10.65
N LEU A 16 3.88 -6.55 -9.48
CA LEU A 16 4.68 -5.35 -9.28
C LEU A 16 5.70 -5.56 -8.17
N ASN A 17 6.89 -5.02 -8.36
CA ASN A 17 7.86 -4.85 -7.30
C ASN A 17 7.54 -3.61 -6.46
N GLN A 18 8.21 -3.45 -5.30
CA GLN A 18 7.91 -2.36 -4.38
C GLN A 18 8.12 -0.97 -5.01
N GLU A 19 9.15 -0.77 -5.83
CA GLU A 19 9.43 0.51 -6.48
C GLU A 19 8.31 0.90 -7.46
N GLU A 20 7.78 -0.07 -8.21
CA GLU A 20 6.65 0.15 -9.12
C GLU A 20 5.39 0.57 -8.35
N VAL A 21 5.14 -0.03 -7.17
CA VAL A 21 4.02 0.36 -6.28
C VAL A 21 4.21 1.76 -5.71
N ILE A 22 5.43 2.11 -5.30
CA ILE A 22 5.77 3.45 -4.78
C ILE A 22 5.53 4.52 -5.86
N VAL A 23 6.05 4.29 -7.07
CA VAL A 23 5.90 5.22 -8.20
C VAL A 23 4.42 5.38 -8.55
N ALA A 24 3.65 4.29 -8.62
CA ALA A 24 2.22 4.37 -8.92
C ALA A 24 1.45 5.14 -7.83
N ALA A 25 1.76 4.92 -6.56
CA ALA A 25 1.12 5.64 -5.45
C ALA A 25 1.47 7.14 -5.47
N ALA A 26 2.75 7.49 -5.65
CA ALA A 26 3.21 8.87 -5.76
C ALA A 26 2.52 9.60 -6.93
N ASN A 27 2.53 8.99 -8.12
CA ASN A 27 1.90 9.56 -9.31
C ASN A 27 0.39 9.81 -9.08
N TYR A 28 -0.31 8.91 -8.39
CA TYR A 28 -1.71 9.13 -8.04
C TYR A 28 -1.90 10.41 -7.21
N PHE A 29 -1.12 10.57 -6.14
CA PHE A 29 -1.22 11.74 -5.27
C PHE A 29 -0.84 13.03 -6.00
N GLU A 30 0.22 13.02 -6.81
CA GLU A 30 0.59 14.18 -7.63
C GLU A 30 -0.53 14.58 -8.60
N GLN A 31 -1.15 13.62 -9.28
CA GLN A 31 -2.27 13.87 -10.19
C GLN A 31 -3.51 14.43 -9.47
N MET A 32 -3.72 14.06 -8.19
CA MET A 32 -4.80 14.61 -7.35
C MET A 32 -4.42 15.95 -6.68
N GLY A 33 -3.28 16.54 -7.08
CA GLY A 33 -2.84 17.87 -6.63
C GLY A 33 -2.14 17.89 -5.27
N TRP A 34 -1.64 16.75 -4.80
CA TRP A 34 -0.85 16.69 -3.58
C TRP A 34 0.62 17.00 -3.87
N GLN A 35 1.30 17.66 -2.93
CA GLN A 35 2.75 17.78 -2.94
C GLN A 35 3.37 16.49 -2.39
N VAL A 36 4.11 15.76 -3.23
CA VAL A 36 4.71 14.48 -2.85
C VAL A 36 6.19 14.60 -2.47
N GLU A 37 6.55 13.96 -1.37
CA GLU A 37 7.92 13.76 -0.88
C GLU A 37 8.20 12.25 -0.82
N HIS A 38 9.38 11.85 -1.32
CA HIS A 38 9.83 10.46 -1.30
C HIS A 38 10.77 10.20 -0.11
N ALA A 39 10.70 8.98 0.43
CA ALA A 39 11.61 8.53 1.47
C ALA A 39 13.08 8.62 1.03
N LEU A 40 13.94 9.01 1.97
CA LEU A 40 15.39 8.93 1.85
C LEU A 40 15.96 7.69 2.54
N SER A 41 15.18 7.03 3.40
CA SER A 41 15.62 5.85 4.15
C SER A 41 14.54 4.74 4.30
N PRO A 42 14.94 3.47 4.54
CA PRO A 42 13.98 2.36 4.73
C PRO A 42 13.09 2.47 5.97
N THR A 43 13.51 3.29 6.94
CA THR A 43 12.78 3.57 8.19
C THR A 43 11.72 4.66 8.02
N GLU A 44 11.73 5.38 6.90
CA GLU A 44 10.74 6.40 6.57
C GLU A 44 9.52 5.80 5.83
N PRO A 45 8.40 6.52 5.80
CA PRO A 45 7.31 6.25 4.87
C PRO A 45 7.82 6.22 3.43
N ASP A 46 7.28 5.33 2.60
CA ASP A 46 7.75 5.26 1.20
C ASP A 46 7.30 6.48 0.38
N VAL A 47 6.11 7.01 0.69
CA VAL A 47 5.57 8.25 0.13
C VAL A 47 4.95 9.07 1.27
N VAL A 48 5.24 10.36 1.29
CA VAL A 48 4.50 11.36 2.09
C VAL A 48 3.90 12.35 1.12
N ALA A 49 2.58 12.54 1.16
CA ALA A 49 1.91 13.53 0.32
C ALA A 49 1.21 14.56 1.21
N LYS A 50 1.27 15.84 0.84
CA LYS A 50 0.68 16.94 1.61
C LYS A 50 -0.28 17.77 0.75
N LYS A 51 -1.44 18.09 1.30
CA LYS A 51 -2.44 18.97 0.68
C LYS A 51 -3.17 19.71 1.79
N ASP A 52 -3.12 21.04 1.76
CA ASP A 52 -3.59 21.91 2.84
C ASP A 52 -3.01 21.52 4.22
N HIS A 53 -3.87 21.15 5.17
CA HIS A 53 -3.48 20.71 6.51
C HIS A 53 -3.44 19.17 6.66
N TRP A 54 -3.69 18.44 5.57
CA TRP A 54 -3.68 16.98 5.56
C TRP A 54 -2.34 16.43 5.10
N THR A 55 -1.94 15.35 5.76
CA THR A 55 -0.81 14.52 5.34
C THR A 55 -1.32 13.13 4.98
N VAL A 56 -0.77 12.55 3.93
CA VAL A 56 -0.92 11.14 3.59
C VAL A 56 0.43 10.47 3.78
N VAL A 57 0.43 9.35 4.50
CA VAL A 57 1.61 8.52 4.76
C VAL A 57 1.38 7.15 4.15
N VAL A 58 2.19 6.79 3.15
CA VAL A 58 2.08 5.51 2.44
C VAL A 58 3.24 4.60 2.84
N LYS A 59 2.92 3.33 3.13
CA LYS A 59 3.90 2.24 3.11
C LYS A 59 3.53 1.24 2.03
N ALA A 60 4.48 0.95 1.15
CA ALA A 60 4.32 0.11 -0.04
C ALA A 60 5.05 -1.24 0.09
N LYS A 61 4.47 -2.26 -0.52
CA LYS A 61 5.11 -3.57 -0.74
C LYS A 61 4.77 -4.06 -2.13
N GLY A 62 5.65 -4.85 -2.73
CA GLY A 62 5.41 -5.53 -4.00
C GLY A 62 5.06 -7.00 -3.82
N SER A 63 4.54 -7.63 -4.87
CA SER A 63 4.33 -9.08 -4.98
C SER A 63 5.59 -9.82 -5.46
N LYS A 64 6.63 -9.08 -5.86
CA LYS A 64 7.98 -9.58 -6.15
C LYS A 64 9.06 -8.59 -5.73
N SER A 65 10.31 -9.04 -5.74
CA SER A 65 11.51 -8.20 -5.65
C SER A 65 11.98 -7.76 -7.04
N LYS A 66 12.73 -6.66 -7.10
CA LYS A 66 13.31 -6.11 -8.34
C LYS A 66 14.24 -7.08 -9.08
N LYS A 67 14.87 -8.02 -8.37
CA LYS A 67 15.85 -8.98 -8.92
C LYS A 67 15.21 -10.28 -9.44
N GLN A 68 13.95 -10.53 -9.12
CA GLN A 68 13.24 -11.73 -9.57
C GLN A 68 12.86 -11.62 -11.05
N LYS A 69 12.80 -12.78 -11.70
CA LYS A 69 12.24 -12.90 -13.05
C LYS A 69 10.77 -12.50 -13.05
N ALA A 70 10.24 -12.10 -14.20
CA ALA A 70 8.88 -11.59 -14.33
C ALA A 70 7.80 -12.59 -13.86
N ASP A 71 8.06 -13.88 -14.04
CA ASP A 71 7.20 -15.01 -13.72
C ASP A 71 7.41 -15.58 -12.30
N VAL A 72 8.25 -14.95 -11.48
CA VAL A 72 8.57 -15.41 -10.12
C VAL A 72 8.14 -14.37 -9.09
N VAL A 73 7.25 -14.80 -8.19
CA VAL A 73 6.63 -13.95 -7.16
C VAL A 73 6.91 -14.46 -5.76
N PHE A 74 6.59 -13.66 -4.76
CA PHE A 74 6.67 -14.06 -3.36
C PHE A 74 5.65 -15.17 -3.04
N ASP A 75 6.07 -16.11 -2.19
CA ASP A 75 5.14 -17.08 -1.63
C ASP A 75 4.23 -16.45 -0.55
N ASN A 76 3.25 -17.22 -0.07
CA ASN A 76 2.31 -16.73 0.94
C ASN A 76 2.98 -16.39 2.29
N SER A 77 4.10 -17.03 2.64
CA SER A 77 4.83 -16.75 3.90
C SER A 77 5.51 -15.38 3.82
N GLN A 78 6.14 -15.10 2.69
CA GLN A 78 6.75 -13.80 2.38
C GLN A 78 5.70 -12.70 2.31
N LEU A 79 4.57 -12.93 1.62
CA LEU A 79 3.47 -11.95 1.57
C LEU A 79 2.88 -11.66 2.96
N ARG A 80 2.69 -12.68 3.81
CA ARG A 80 2.24 -12.49 5.21
C ARG A 80 3.23 -11.66 6.02
N THR A 81 4.52 -11.95 5.87
CA THR A 81 5.59 -11.16 6.52
C THR A 81 5.55 -9.71 6.06
N HIS A 82 5.34 -9.46 4.77
CA HIS A 82 5.27 -8.11 4.22
C HIS A 82 4.06 -7.32 4.71
N VAL A 83 2.88 -7.94 4.79
CA VAL A 83 1.68 -7.30 5.36
C VAL A 83 1.89 -6.96 6.84
N ALA A 84 2.46 -7.89 7.62
CA ALA A 84 2.76 -7.65 9.03
C ALA A 84 3.77 -6.49 9.21
N ASP A 85 4.84 -6.44 8.40
CA ASP A 85 5.83 -5.35 8.41
C ASP A 85 5.21 -3.99 8.02
N GLN A 86 4.31 -3.96 7.03
CA GLN A 86 3.59 -2.74 6.66
C GLN A 86 2.74 -2.22 7.82
N MET A 87 1.94 -3.10 8.43
CA MET A 87 1.07 -2.74 9.56
C MET A 87 1.88 -2.17 10.72
N GLU A 88 2.95 -2.86 11.10
CA GLU A 88 3.82 -2.44 12.21
C GLU A 88 4.43 -1.06 11.98
N LYS A 89 4.93 -0.79 10.77
CA LYS A 89 5.50 0.51 10.40
C LYS A 89 4.47 1.63 10.39
N LEU A 90 3.28 1.38 9.83
CA LEU A 90 2.20 2.36 9.83
C LEU A 90 1.77 2.71 11.25
N MET A 91 1.69 1.73 12.16
CA MET A 91 1.41 1.98 13.58
C MET A 91 2.50 2.84 14.24
N ARG A 92 3.77 2.66 13.87
CA ARG A 92 4.86 3.55 14.37
C ARG A 92 4.71 4.97 13.85
N PHE A 93 4.41 5.14 12.56
CA PHE A 93 4.20 6.47 11.98
C PHE A 93 3.01 7.19 12.64
N GLN A 94 1.92 6.45 12.92
CA GLN A 94 0.76 6.94 13.66
C GLN A 94 1.12 7.50 15.04
N GLN A 95 1.98 6.82 15.79
CA GLN A 95 2.40 7.29 17.12
C GLN A 95 3.15 8.62 17.08
N THR A 96 3.80 8.94 15.97
CA THR A 96 4.62 10.15 15.82
C THR A 96 3.93 11.26 15.04
N ALA A 97 2.75 11.03 14.49
CA ALA A 97 2.05 12.01 13.66
C ALA A 97 1.52 13.17 14.50
N THR A 98 1.83 14.39 14.06
CA THR A 98 1.47 15.63 14.76
C THR A 98 0.40 16.45 14.04
N ALA A 99 0.01 16.03 12.84
CA ALA A 99 -1.01 16.66 12.00
C ALA A 99 -2.08 15.62 11.59
N PRO A 100 -3.28 16.06 11.15
CA PRO A 100 -4.28 15.17 10.56
C PRO A 100 -3.67 14.35 9.42
N THR A 101 -3.58 13.03 9.63
CA THR A 101 -2.81 12.14 8.76
C THR A 101 -3.63 10.91 8.37
N ILE A 102 -3.64 10.59 7.08
CA ILE A 102 -4.22 9.37 6.52
C ILE A 102 -3.10 8.37 6.31
N PHE A 103 -3.25 7.16 6.85
CA PHE A 103 -2.25 6.10 6.77
C PHE A 103 -2.67 5.05 5.75
N ILE A 104 -1.81 4.79 4.78
CA ILE A 104 -2.13 3.97 3.62
C ILE A 104 -1.16 2.80 3.50
N MET A 105 -1.73 1.61 3.40
CA MET A 105 -1.01 0.41 3.01
C MET A 105 -1.20 0.16 1.51
N ALA A 106 -0.18 0.48 0.71
CA ALA A 106 -0.21 0.33 -0.74
C ALA A 106 0.36 -1.04 -1.17
N ASN A 107 -0.39 -1.75 -2.00
CA ASN A 107 -0.01 -3.07 -2.51
C ASN A 107 -0.48 -3.25 -3.97
N PRO A 108 0.13 -4.16 -4.74
CA PRO A 108 -0.42 -4.59 -6.01
C PRO A 108 -1.79 -5.23 -5.76
N ASN A 109 -2.71 -5.07 -6.70
CA ASN A 109 -4.02 -5.69 -6.66
C ASN A 109 -3.92 -7.20 -6.95
N VAL A 110 -3.49 -7.96 -5.95
CA VAL A 110 -3.30 -9.40 -6.02
C VAL A 110 -4.23 -10.09 -5.04
N TYR A 111 -4.97 -11.09 -5.52
CA TYR A 111 -5.90 -11.86 -4.70
C TYR A 111 -5.26 -12.40 -3.42
N ARG A 112 -4.03 -12.94 -3.50
CA ARG A 112 -3.32 -13.50 -2.34
C ARG A 112 -3.02 -12.45 -1.27
N ILE A 113 -2.62 -11.24 -1.67
CA ILE A 113 -2.40 -10.13 -0.73
C ILE A 113 -3.73 -9.69 -0.13
N LYS A 114 -4.75 -9.46 -0.97
CA LYS A 114 -6.12 -9.14 -0.51
C LYS A 114 -6.65 -10.17 0.50
N SER A 115 -6.45 -11.46 0.25
CA SER A 115 -6.86 -12.55 1.14
C SER A 115 -6.15 -12.50 2.49
N ILE A 116 -4.85 -12.20 2.52
CA ILE A 116 -4.09 -12.04 3.77
C ILE A 116 -4.57 -10.79 4.52
N THR A 117 -4.67 -9.65 3.84
CA THR A 117 -5.14 -8.39 4.42
C THR A 117 -6.57 -8.49 4.96
N ASN A 118 -7.45 -9.21 4.27
CA ASN A 118 -8.83 -9.38 4.70
C ASN A 118 -8.99 -10.21 5.99
N GLN A 119 -7.99 -11.03 6.36
CA GLN A 119 -8.00 -11.74 7.65
C GLN A 119 -7.88 -10.77 8.84
N VAL A 120 -7.42 -9.54 8.61
CA VAL A 120 -7.20 -8.50 9.63
C VAL A 120 -7.90 -7.18 9.32
N SER A 121 -8.84 -7.17 8.35
CA SER A 121 -9.48 -5.95 7.85
C SER A 121 -10.19 -5.14 8.93
N LEU A 122 -10.91 -5.78 9.85
CA LEU A 122 -11.58 -5.09 10.96
C LEU A 122 -10.60 -4.38 11.90
N SER A 123 -9.39 -4.92 12.06
CA SER A 123 -8.33 -4.28 12.86
C SER A 123 -7.70 -3.12 12.10
N LEU A 124 -7.50 -3.26 10.78
CA LEU A 124 -7.04 -2.17 9.93
C LEU A 124 -8.03 -1.00 9.93
N ASP A 125 -9.33 -1.29 9.89
CA ASP A 125 -10.39 -0.29 9.97
C ASP A 125 -10.33 0.46 11.31
N LYS A 126 -10.19 -0.25 12.43
CA LYS A 126 -10.04 0.37 13.77
C LYS A 126 -8.77 1.19 13.93
N LEU A 127 -7.74 0.88 13.16
CA LEU A 127 -6.48 1.60 13.13
C LEU A 127 -6.47 2.71 12.09
N ASP A 128 -7.59 3.00 11.41
CA ASP A 128 -7.65 4.04 10.37
C ASP A 128 -6.66 3.80 9.21
N ILE A 129 -6.31 2.54 8.94
CA ILE A 129 -5.41 2.16 7.86
C ILE A 129 -6.21 1.89 6.59
N VAL A 130 -6.10 2.80 5.63
CA VAL A 130 -6.66 2.65 4.28
C VAL A 130 -5.83 1.65 3.49
N ARG A 131 -6.49 0.78 2.71
CA ARG A 131 -5.79 -0.12 1.78
C ARG A 131 -5.91 0.41 0.37
N MET A 132 -4.76 0.58 -0.28
CA MET A 132 -4.65 1.07 -1.66
C MET A 132 -4.16 -0.07 -2.54
N TRP A 133 -4.94 -0.41 -3.56
CA TRP A 133 -4.68 -1.50 -4.48
C TRP A 133 -4.26 -0.95 -5.84
N ILE A 134 -3.01 -1.18 -6.20
CA ILE A 134 -2.42 -0.68 -7.44
C ILE A 134 -2.67 -1.68 -8.57
N ASN A 135 -3.28 -1.19 -9.64
CA ASN A 135 -3.37 -1.83 -10.94
C ASN A 135 -2.42 -1.11 -11.92
N PRO A 136 -1.75 -1.80 -12.85
CA PRO A 136 -0.89 -1.13 -13.83
C PRO A 136 -1.70 -0.20 -14.74
N ASN A 137 -1.29 1.07 -14.86
CA ASN A 137 -1.89 2.09 -15.74
C ASN A 137 -3.35 2.46 -15.43
N GLU A 138 -3.85 2.16 -14.24
CA GLU A 138 -5.22 2.46 -13.82
C GLU A 138 -5.24 3.25 -12.52
N LYS A 139 -6.37 3.91 -12.23
CA LYS A 139 -6.59 4.53 -10.93
C LYS A 139 -6.55 3.43 -9.86
N PRO A 140 -5.84 3.63 -8.74
CA PRO A 140 -5.86 2.70 -7.61
C PRO A 140 -7.26 2.50 -7.05
N ASP A 141 -7.57 1.27 -6.64
CA ASP A 141 -8.77 1.00 -5.84
C ASP A 141 -8.45 1.27 -4.36
N PHE A 142 -9.44 1.78 -3.62
CA PHE A 142 -9.30 2.03 -2.20
C PHE A 142 -10.34 1.26 -1.40
N ASP A 143 -9.85 0.56 -0.37
CA ASP A 143 -10.70 0.16 0.73
C ASP A 143 -10.51 1.14 1.89
N ILE A 144 -11.47 2.05 2.03
CA ILE A 144 -11.46 3.08 3.05
C ILE A 144 -12.33 2.61 4.23
N PRO A 145 -11.85 2.70 5.49
CA PRO A 145 -12.70 2.49 6.66
C PRO A 145 -13.91 3.42 6.62
N LYS A 146 -15.12 2.88 6.87
CA LYS A 146 -16.39 3.61 6.63
C LYS A 146 -16.48 4.97 7.34
N HIS A 147 -15.95 5.06 8.55
CA HIS A 147 -15.95 6.30 9.34
C HIS A 147 -14.99 7.36 8.81
N LEU A 148 -14.14 7.04 7.82
CA LEU A 148 -13.26 7.97 7.13
C LEU A 148 -13.80 8.44 5.78
N TYR A 149 -14.98 7.98 5.32
CA TYR A 149 -15.51 8.35 3.99
C TYR A 149 -15.68 9.87 3.81
N ALA A 150 -16.19 10.57 4.82
CA ALA A 150 -16.35 12.02 4.76
C ALA A 150 -15.00 12.75 4.64
N ILE A 151 -13.96 12.22 5.30
CA ILE A 151 -12.60 12.77 5.20
C ILE A 151 -12.04 12.50 3.81
N ALA A 152 -12.18 11.27 3.31
CA ALA A 152 -11.71 10.90 1.98
C ALA A 152 -12.32 11.77 0.87
N GLU A 153 -13.64 12.01 0.94
CA GLU A 153 -14.33 12.90 0.01
C GLU A 153 -13.81 14.35 0.11
N GLN A 154 -13.53 14.83 1.33
CA GLN A 154 -12.98 16.18 1.55
C GLN A 154 -11.58 16.36 0.95
N VAL A 155 -10.76 15.31 0.91
CA VAL A 155 -9.35 15.40 0.49
C VAL A 155 -9.09 14.84 -0.93
N ASP A 156 -10.15 14.50 -1.66
CA ASP A 156 -10.08 13.87 -2.99
C ASP A 156 -9.32 12.54 -2.99
N LEU A 157 -9.56 11.68 -1.98
CA LEU A 157 -9.01 10.32 -1.91
C LEU A 157 -9.88 9.30 -2.64
#